data_AF-A0A939ET16-F1
#
_entry.id   AF-A0A939ET16-F1
#
_cell.length_a   1.000
_cell.length_b   1.000
_cell.length_c   1.000
_cell.angle_alpha   90.00
_cell.angle_beta   90.00
_cell.angle_gamma   90.00
#
_symmetry.space_group_name_H-M   'P 1'
#
loop_
_entity.id
_entity.type
_entity.pdbx_description
1 polymer ?
#
loop_
_entity_poly.entity_id
_entity_poly.type
_entity_poly.pdbx_seq_one_letter_code
_entity_poly.pdbx_strand_id
1 'polypeptide(L)'
;MSKFRPLPLSPDTSLADPRVREKVATWMKDFHREQVAATGSAEMLRVYCQALNNWILNPTTDAHHIEMLVDEICHTAQLEDPDSE
;
A
#
# COMPACT_ATOMS: atom_id res chain seq x y z
N MET A 1 16.06 -15.66 -0.94
CA MET A 1 15.99 -14.54 -1.90
C MET A 1 14.55 -14.11 -1.99
N SER A 2 14.18 -12.95 -1.44
CA SER A 2 12.82 -12.45 -1.58
C SER A 2 12.57 -12.14 -3.05
N LYS A 3 11.65 -12.88 -3.68
CA LYS A 3 11.22 -12.66 -5.06
C LYS A 3 10.13 -11.58 -5.02
N PHE A 4 10.52 -10.34 -4.76
CA PHE A 4 9.62 -9.20 -4.95
C PHE A 4 9.28 -9.15 -6.45
N ARG A 5 8.09 -9.67 -6.79
CA ARG A 5 7.58 -9.55 -8.15
C ARG A 5 7.23 -8.09 -8.40
N PRO A 6 7.55 -7.50 -9.56
CA PRO A 6 7.14 -6.16 -9.89
C PRO A 6 5.63 -6.09 -10.12
N LEU A 7 5.05 -4.91 -9.93
CA LEU A 7 3.69 -4.63 -10.34
C LEU A 7 3.59 -4.80 -11.87
N PRO A 8 2.67 -5.64 -12.39
CA PRO A 8 2.59 -5.97 -13.82
C PRO A 8 1.81 -4.91 -14.59
N LEU A 9 2.25 -3.65 -14.50
CA LEU A 9 1.71 -2.55 -15.28
C LEU A 9 2.70 -2.11 -16.35
N SER A 10 2.20 -1.88 -17.56
CA SER A 10 2.97 -1.21 -18.61
C SER A 10 3.06 0.29 -18.33
N PRO A 11 4.13 0.99 -18.74
CA PRO A 11 4.30 2.43 -18.53
C PRO A 11 3.14 3.29 -19.03
N ASP A 12 2.47 2.85 -20.10
CA ASP A 12 1.35 3.57 -20.72
C ASP A 12 -0.01 3.29 -20.05
N THR A 13 -0.02 2.53 -18.95
CA THR A 13 -1.27 2.15 -18.29
C THR A 13 -1.86 3.31 -17.51
N SER A 14 -3.07 3.73 -17.87
CA SER A 14 -3.78 4.78 -17.15
C SER A 14 -4.44 4.24 -15.87
N LEU A 15 -4.07 4.81 -14.73
CA LEU A 15 -4.79 4.61 -13.46
C LEU A 15 -6.16 5.29 -13.45
N ALA A 16 -6.56 6.02 -14.49
CA ALA A 16 -7.93 6.53 -14.61
C ALA A 16 -8.94 5.42 -14.96
N ASP A 17 -8.49 4.29 -15.50
CA ASP A 17 -9.35 3.13 -15.76
C ASP A 17 -9.65 2.39 -14.43
N PRO A 18 -10.93 2.26 -14.01
CA PRO A 18 -11.30 1.53 -12.81
C PRO A 18 -10.83 0.08 -12.80
N ARG A 19 -10.79 -0.59 -13.97
CA ARG A 19 -10.34 -1.98 -14.09
C ARG A 19 -8.86 -2.13 -13.82
N VAL A 20 -8.08 -1.11 -14.18
CA VAL A 20 -6.65 -1.06 -13.83
C VAL A 20 -6.50 -0.91 -12.32
N ARG A 21 -7.26 -0.01 -11.69
CA ARG A 21 -7.23 0.16 -10.23
C ARG A 21 -7.57 -1.13 -9.48
N GLU A 22 -8.61 -1.84 -9.91
CA GLU A 22 -8.98 -3.13 -9.35
C GLU A 22 -7.88 -4.18 -9.49
N LYS A 23 -7.21 -4.24 -10.63
CA LYS A 23 -6.05 -5.12 -10.85
C LYS A 23 -4.90 -4.79 -9.92
N VAL A 24 -4.57 -3.51 -9.74
CA VAL A 24 -3.51 -3.07 -8.83
C VAL A 24 -3.85 -3.44 -7.39
N ALA A 25 -5.08 -3.16 -6.96
CA ALA A 25 -5.55 -3.49 -5.62
C ALA A 25 -5.50 -5.01 -5.36
N THR A 26 -5.94 -5.82 -6.33
CA THR A 26 -5.88 -7.29 -6.25
C THR A 26 -4.43 -7.77 -6.17
N TRP A 27 -3.57 -7.25 -7.04
CA TRP A 27 -2.15 -7.58 -7.04
C TRP A 27 -1.48 -7.25 -5.70
N MET A 28 -1.79 -6.10 -5.10
CA MET A 28 -1.24 -5.68 -3.80
C MET A 28 -1.69 -6.62 -2.67
N LYS A 29 -2.96 -7.05 -2.67
CA LYS A 29 -3.47 -8.04 -1.71
C LYS A 29 -2.74 -9.37 -1.82
N ASP A 30 -2.57 -9.88 -3.05
CA ASP A 30 -1.88 -11.14 -3.30
C ASP A 30 -0.40 -11.04 -2.93
N PHE A 31 0.25 -9.93 -3.28
CA PHE A 31 1.61 -9.63 -2.90
C PHE A 31 1.78 -9.63 -1.37
N HIS A 32 0.94 -8.91 -0.65
CA HIS A 32 0.98 -8.88 0.81
C HIS A 32 0.84 -10.27 1.41
N ARG A 33 -0.15 -11.05 0.97
CA ARG A 33 -0.38 -12.43 1.43
C ARG A 33 0.86 -13.31 1.21
N GLU A 34 1.45 -13.27 0.02
CA GLU A 34 2.66 -14.03 -0.31
C GLU A 34 3.85 -13.61 0.54
N GLN A 35 4.07 -12.31 0.72
CA GLN A 35 5.21 -11.80 1.47
C GLN A 35 5.08 -12.05 2.98
N VAL A 36 3.87 -11.95 3.54
CA VAL A 36 3.61 -12.29 4.95
C VAL A 36 3.82 -13.78 5.19
N ALA A 37 3.36 -14.66 4.28
CA ALA A 37 3.60 -16.09 4.39
C ALA A 37 5.10 -16.45 4.37
N ALA A 38 5.91 -15.69 3.62
CA ALA A 38 7.35 -15.92 3.51
C ALA A 38 8.17 -15.26 4.64
N THR A 39 7.78 -14.07 5.11
CA THR A 39 8.62 -13.19 5.93
C THR A 39 8.04 -12.92 7.33
N GLY A 40 6.74 -13.15 7.52
CA GLY A 40 6.00 -12.82 8.74
C GLY A 40 5.39 -11.43 8.71
N SER A 41 4.29 -11.26 9.44
CA SER A 41 3.50 -10.02 9.47
C SER A 41 4.26 -8.85 10.09
N ALA A 42 4.95 -9.06 11.21
CA ALA A 42 5.69 -8.01 11.91
C ALA A 42 6.83 -7.44 11.05
N GLU A 43 7.55 -8.29 10.32
CA GLU A 43 8.64 -7.85 9.44
C GLU A 43 8.10 -7.13 8.20
N MET A 44 7.00 -7.62 7.61
CA MET A 44 6.34 -6.91 6.51
C MET A 44 5.78 -5.56 6.90
N LEU A 45 5.28 -5.41 8.14
CA LEU A 45 4.86 -4.10 8.66
C LEU A 45 6.05 -3.14 8.71
N ARG A 46 7.22 -3.57 9.20
CA ARG A 46 8.44 -2.74 9.19
C ARG A 46 8.83 -2.30 7.78
N VAL A 47 8.77 -3.23 6.82
CA VAL A 47 9.05 -2.92 5.40
C VAL A 47 8.09 -1.85 4.88
N TYR A 48 6.79 -1.96 5.16
CA TYR A 48 5.81 -0.95 4.76
C TYR A 48 6.05 0.40 5.43
N CYS A 49 6.33 0.43 6.74
CA CYS A 49 6.65 1.68 7.45
C CYS A 49 7.89 2.35 6.86
N GLN A 50 8.94 1.57 6.54
CA GLN A 50 10.16 2.11 5.94
C GLN A 50 9.91 2.65 4.52
N ALA A 51 9.16 1.91 3.70
CA ALA A 51 8.80 2.37 2.35
C ALA A 51 7.95 3.65 2.38
N LEU A 52 6.98 3.73 3.30
CA LEU A 52 6.13 4.89 3.48
C LEU A 52 6.94 6.11 3.94
N ASN A 53 7.83 5.95 4.91
CA ASN A 53 8.71 7.03 5.35
C ASN A 53 9.60 7.54 4.20
N ASN A 54 10.18 6.64 3.41
CA ASN A 54 10.99 7.03 2.26
C ASN A 54 10.16 7.75 1.19
N TRP A 55 8.91 7.35 0.98
CA TRP A 55 7.99 8.02 0.06
C TRP A 55 7.62 9.42 0.55
N ILE A 56 7.34 9.60 1.85
CA ILE A 56 7.03 10.91 2.47
C ILE A 56 8.24 11.86 2.38
N LEU A 57 9.44 11.36 2.65
CA LEU A 57 10.66 12.16 2.61
C LEU A 57 11.16 12.47 1.20
N ASN A 58 10.57 11.85 0.17
CA ASN A 58 10.95 12.12 -1.21
C ASN A 58 10.42 13.51 -1.64
N PRO A 59 11.28 14.45 -2.07
CA PRO A 59 10.88 15.80 -2.44
C PRO A 59 9.95 15.87 -3.66
N THR A 60 9.81 14.78 -4.43
CA THR A 60 8.88 14.72 -5.57
C THR A 60 7.50 14.19 -5.19
N THR A 61 7.30 13.78 -3.94
CA THR A 61 6.00 13.32 -3.47
C THR A 61 5.10 14.53 -3.20
N ASP A 62 3.91 14.51 -3.77
CA ASP A 62 2.90 15.55 -3.54
C ASP A 62 2.36 15.46 -2.10
N ALA A 63 2.39 16.58 -1.37
CA ALA A 63 1.87 16.69 -0.02
C ALA A 63 0.38 16.32 0.06
N HIS A 64 -0.41 16.64 -0.96
CA HIS A 64 -1.83 16.30 -1.00
C HIS A 64 -2.07 14.78 -1.01
N HIS A 65 -1.23 14.02 -1.72
CA HIS A 65 -1.31 12.56 -1.71
C HIS A 65 -0.93 11.97 -0.34
N ILE A 66 -0.02 12.62 0.38
CA ILE A 66 0.35 12.21 1.75
C ILE A 66 -0.84 12.43 2.69
N GLU A 67 -1.47 13.61 2.64
CA GLU A 67 -2.67 13.93 3.43
C GLU A 67 -3.79 12.93 3.19
N MET A 68 -4.14 12.67 1.92
CA MET A 68 -5.18 11.69 1.57
C MET A 68 -4.90 10.30 2.14
N LEU A 69 -3.65 9.84 2.12
CA LEU A 69 -3.28 8.53 2.66
C LEU A 69 -3.40 8.50 4.19
N VAL A 70 -2.97 9.55 4.87
CA VAL A 70 -3.05 9.64 6.33
C VAL A 70 -4.51 9.69 6.78
N ASP A 71 -5.36 10.45 6.10
CA ASP A 71 -6.79 10.52 6.38
C ASP A 71 -7.46 9.14 6.22
N GLU A 72 -7.14 8.42 5.14
CA GLU A 72 -7.67 7.07 4.89
C GLU A 72 -7.22 6.05 5.95
N ILE A 73 -5.96 6.13 6.40
CA ILE A 73 -5.46 5.29 7.50
C ILE A 73 -6.20 5.58 8.80
N CYS A 74 -6.38 6.86 9.13
CA CYS A 74 -7.12 7.27 10.33
C CYS A 74 -8.58 6.79 10.27
N HIS A 75 -9.22 6.97 9.11
CA HIS A 75 -10.60 6.53 8.88
C HIS A 75 -10.73 5.02 9.02
N THR A 76 -9.84 4.24 8.38
CA THR A 76 -9.87 2.78 8.43
C THR A 76 -9.62 2.26 9.86
N ALA A 77 -8.67 2.87 10.59
CA ALA A 77 -8.39 2.49 11.97
C ALA A 77 -9.61 2.70 12.90
N GLN A 78 -10.39 3.76 12.67
CA GLN A 78 -11.62 4.02 13.41
C GLN A 78 -12.74 3.02 13.08
N LEU A 79 -12.81 2.53 11.84
CA LEU A 79 -13.77 1.49 11.45
C LEU A 79 -13.45 0.12 12.04
N GLU A 80 -12.17 -0.14 12.31
CA GLU A 80 -11.70 -1.40 12.89
C GLU A 80 -11.72 -1.40 14.43
N ASP A 81 -11.95 -0.26 15.08
CA ASP A 81 -12.07 -0.13 16.53
C ASP A 81 -13.49 -0.52 16.99
N PRO A 82 -13.72 -1.73 17.56
CA PRO A 82 -15.06 -2.22 17.85
C PRO A 82 -15.70 -1.60 19.10
N ASP A 83 -14.98 -0.75 19.85
CA ASP A 83 -15.37 -0.25 21.18
C ASP A 83 -15.76 1.25 21.19
N SER A 84 -16.34 1.76 20.10
CA SER A 84 -17.02 3.06 20.08
C SER A 84 -18.54 2.92 20.23
N GLU A 85 -19.00 2.27 21.31
CA GLU A 85 -20.33 2.45 21.93
C GLU A 85 -20.20 2.61 23.45
#